data_AF-A0A7V0VA81-F1
#
_entry.id   AF-A0A7V0VA81-F1
#
_cell.length_a   1.000
_cell.length_b   1.000
_cell.length_c   1.000
_cell.angle_alpha   90.00
_cell.angle_beta   90.00
_cell.angle_gamma   90.00
#
_symmetry.space_group_name_H-M   'P 1'
#
loop_
_entity.id
_entity.type
_entity.pdbx_description
1 polymer ?
#
loop_
_entity_poly.entity_id
_entity_poly.type
_entity_poly.pdbx_seq_one_letter_code
_entity_poly.pdbx_strand_id
1 'polypeptide(L)' 'MRIAYLVRKTSGGMQTHIQGLLSGLDRLSFEPIVISPHSEKLFSSLENLGVDYFRVDMADRISLKDDIISACLVASILR' A
#
# COMPACT_ATOMS: atom_id res chain seq x y z
N MET A 1 -13.65 9.67 -3.89
CA MET A 1 -13.61 8.88 -2.63
C MET A 1 -12.25 8.19 -2.54
N ARG A 2 -11.60 8.17 -1.38
CA ARG A 2 -10.25 7.59 -1.26
C ARG A 2 -10.32 6.10 -0.92
N ILE A 3 -9.55 5.27 -1.62
CA ILE A 3 -9.46 3.82 -1.36
C ILE A 3 -8.03 3.48 -0.97
N ALA A 4 -7.85 2.90 0.21
CA ALA A 4 -6.54 2.44 0.68
C ALA A 4 -6.36 0.94 0.46
N TYR A 5 -5.32 0.57 -0.29
CA TYR A 5 -4.89 -0.81 -0.46
C TYR A 5 -3.77 -1.12 0.52
N LEU A 6 -4.04 -2.00 1.48
CA LEU A 6 -3.05 -2.47 2.45
C LEU A 6 -2.41 -3.77 1.93
N VAL A 7 -1.12 -3.71 1.63
CA VAL A 7 -0.36 -4.83 1.07
C VAL A 7 0.64 -5.32 2.11
N ARG A 8 0.55 -6.59 2.49
CA ARG A 8 1.58 -7.23 3.32
C ARG A 8 2.79 -7.62 2.47
N LYS A 9 3.93 -7.82 3.12
CA LYS A 9 5.13 -8.39 2.49
C LYS A 9 4.77 -9.73 1.86
N THR A 10 4.86 -9.82 0.54
CA THR A 10 4.55 -11.03 -0.24
C THR A 10 5.49 -11.15 -1.41
N SER A 11 5.74 -12.38 -1.84
CA SER A 11 6.53 -12.72 -3.01
C SER A 11 5.69 -12.59 -4.29
N GLY A 12 6.02 -11.60 -5.14
CA GLY A 12 5.69 -11.52 -6.57
C GLY A 12 4.21 -11.39 -6.95
N GLY A 13 3.38 -12.40 -6.67
CA GLY A 13 2.02 -12.51 -7.20
C GLY A 13 1.07 -11.40 -6.76
N MET A 14 1.24 -10.87 -5.55
CA MET A 14 0.40 -9.79 -5.04
C MET A 14 0.66 -8.45 -5.74
N GLN A 15 1.87 -8.25 -6.26
CA GLN A 15 2.22 -7.03 -7.00
C GLN A 15 1.43 -6.95 -8.30
N THR A 16 1.42 -8.03 -9.09
CA THR A 16 0.65 -8.09 -10.34
C THR A 16 -0.84 -7.92 -10.09
N HIS A 17 -1.34 -8.49 -8.99
CA HIS A 17 -2.74 -8.34 -8.61
C HIS A 17 -3.10 -6.88 -8.31
N ILE A 18 -2.30 -6.19 -7.48
CA ILE A 18 -2.50 -4.76 -7.16
C ILE A 18 -2.42 -3.90 -8.42
N GLN A 19 -1.45 -4.15 -9.29
CA GLN A 19 -1.34 -3.43 -10.57
C GLN A 19 -2.59 -3.60 -11.43
N GLY A 20 -3.13 -4.83 -11.53
CA GLY A 20 -4.36 -5.11 -12.26
C GLY A 20 -5.56 -4.34 -11.70
N LEU A 21 -5.72 -4.35 -10.37
CA LEU A 21 -6.78 -3.60 -9.69
C LEU A 21 -6.67 -2.09 -9.95
N LEU A 22 -5.48 -1.53 -9.81
CA LEU A 22 -5.24 -0.10 -9.98
C LEU A 22 -5.36 0.39 -11.43
N SER A 23 -5.13 -0.50 -12.39
CA SER A 23 -5.29 -0.22 -13.82
C SER A 23 -6.76 -0.22 -14.24
N GLY A 24 -7.58 -1.05 -13.60
CA GLY A 24 -9.03 -1.13 -13.85
C GLY A 24 -9.88 -0.16 -13.02
N LEU A 25 -9.28 0.57 -12.07
CA LEU A 25 -10.00 1.47 -11.18
C LEU A 25 -10.40 2.75 -11.91
N ASP A 26 -11.66 3.16 -11.75
CA ASP A 26 -12.13 4.47 -12.21
C ASP A 26 -11.49 5.60 -11.37
N ARG A 27 -10.45 6.22 -11.95
CA ARG A 27 -9.68 7.31 -11.33
C ARG A 27 -10.45 8.62 -11.20
N LEU A 28 -11.61 8.78 -11.85
CA LEU A 28 -12.46 9.97 -11.70
C LEU A 28 -13.30 9.89 -10.42
N SER A 29 -13.73 8.68 -10.06
CA SER A 29 -14.56 8.44 -8.88
C SER A 29 -13.73 8.12 -7.64
N PHE A 30 -12.56 7.50 -7.84
CA PHE A 30 -11.72 6.97 -6.77
C PHE A 30 -10.28 7.44 -6.84
N GLU A 31 -9.75 7.81 -5.67
CA GLU A 31 -8.36 8.16 -5.48
C GLU A 31 -7.68 7.00 -4.73
N PRO A 32 -6.94 6.12 -5.42
CA PRO A 32 -6.27 5.01 -4.77
C PRO A 32 -5.01 5.48 -4.05
N ILE A 33 -4.80 4.95 -2.85
CA ILE A 33 -3.51 4.99 -2.15
C ILE A 33 -3.06 3.57 -1.82
N VAL A 34 -1.76 3.31 -1.84
CA VAL A 34 -1.20 1.99 -1.50
C VAL A 34 -0.30 2.08 -0.28
N ILE A 35 -0.56 1.25 0.73
CA ILE A 35 0.24 1.14 1.94
C ILE A 35 0.93 -0.22 1.90
N SER A 36 2.27 -0.23 1.83
CA SER A 36 3.05 -1.47 1.69
C SER A 36 4.39 -1.37 2.41
N PRO A 37 4.96 -2.48 2.88
CA PRO A 37 6.38 -2.59 3.20
C PRO A 37 7.25 -2.24 1.98
N HIS A 38 8.52 -1.96 2.23
CA HIS A 38 9.46 -1.60 1.17
C HIS A 38 9.49 -2.63 0.02
N SER A 39 9.19 -2.16 -1.20
CA SER A 39 9.26 -2.94 -2.43
C SER A 39 9.54 -2.02 -3.60
N GLU A 40 10.81 -1.97 -4.03
CA GLU A 40 11.25 -1.10 -5.13
C GLU A 40 10.41 -1.31 -6.40
N LYS A 41 10.22 -2.58 -6.80
CA LYS A 41 9.45 -2.92 -8.00
C LYS A 41 8.00 -2.42 -7.94
N LEU A 42 7.35 -2.54 -6.78
CA LEU A 42 5.98 -2.05 -6.61
C LEU A 42 5.96 -0.53 -6.67
N PHE A 43 6.85 0.14 -5.93
CA PHE A 43 6.86 1.60 -5.85
C PHE A 43 7.17 2.26 -7.20
N SER A 44 8.17 1.75 -7.95
CA SER A 44 8.41 2.24 -9.32
C SER A 44 7.20 2.05 -10.23
N SER A 45 6.44 0.96 -10.06
CA SER A 45 5.21 0.78 -10.82
C SER A 45 4.09 1.72 -10.40
N LEU A 46 3.97 2.04 -9.11
CA LEU A 46 2.95 2.96 -8.60
C LEU A 46 3.25 4.40 -9.01
N GLU A 47 4.51 4.80 -9.01
CA GLU A 47 4.98 6.08 -9.57
C GLU A 47 4.59 6.21 -11.03
N ASN A 48 4.86 5.18 -11.85
CA ASN A 48 4.49 5.18 -13.27
C ASN A 48 2.96 5.28 -13.49
N LEU A 49 2.16 4.82 -12.52
CA LEU A 49 0.70 4.89 -12.55
C LEU A 49 0.12 6.15 -11.88
N GLY A 50 0.98 7.05 -11.38
CA GLY A 50 0.58 8.24 -10.62
C GLY A 50 -0.28 7.90 -9.41
N VAL A 51 0.03 6.80 -8.72
CA VAL A 51 -0.69 6.35 -7.51
C VAL A 51 0.14 6.75 -6.30
N ASP A 52 -0.49 7.42 -5.34
CA ASP A 52 0.13 7.73 -4.06
C ASP A 52 0.42 6.44 -3.28
N TYR A 53 1.61 6.37 -2.68
CA TYR A 53 2.03 5.21 -1.92
C TYR A 53 2.79 5.60 -0.65
N PHE A 54 2.62 4.78 0.38
CA PHE A 54 3.21 4.97 1.68
C PHE A 54 3.94 3.72 2.12
N ARG A 55 5.20 3.90 2.50
CA ARG A 55 5.99 2.84 3.09
C ARG A 55 5.60 2.68 4.56
N VAL A 56 5.02 1.53 4.89
CA VAL A 56 4.80 1.12 6.28
C VAL A 56 5.30 -0.31 6.42
N ASP A 57 6.40 -0.46 7.14
CA ASP A 57 6.91 -1.77 7.49
C ASP A 57 5.98 -2.37 8.57
N MET A 58 5.42 -3.54 8.28
CA MET A 58 4.59 -4.31 9.20
C MET A 58 5.43 -5.46 9.74
N ALA A 59 5.33 -5.72 11.04
CA ALA A 59 6.09 -6.78 11.66
C ALA A 59 5.67 -8.15 11.10
N ASP A 60 6.63 -8.98 10.70
CA ASP A 60 6.39 -10.35 10.22
C ASP A 60 5.93 -11.29 11.37
N ARG A 61 6.07 -10.84 12.63
CA ARG A 61 5.65 -11.52 13.86
C ARG A 61 4.94 -10.51 14.76
N ILE A 62 4.02 -10.98 15.61
CA ILE A 62 3.35 -10.14 16.61
C ILE A 62 4.41 -9.48 17.50
N SER A 63 4.44 -8.16 17.48
CA SER A 63 5.36 -7.33 18.26
C SER A 63 4.60 -6.09 18.67
N LEU A 64 4.13 -6.05 19.93
CA LEU A 64 3.27 -4.97 20.43
C LEU A 64 3.82 -3.57 20.13
N LYS A 65 5.14 -3.38 20.20
CA LYS A 65 5.78 -2.09 19.90
C LYS A 65 5.67 -1.75 18.41
N ASP A 66 6.06 -2.68 17.56
CA ASP A 66 6.07 -2.45 16.11
C ASP A 66 4.64 -2.35 15.56
N ASP A 67 3.73 -3.17 16.08
CA ASP A 67 2.30 -3.16 15.71
C ASP A 67 1.65 -1.82 16.05
N ILE A 68 1.93 -1.23 17.22
CA ILE A 68 1.44 0.10 17.59
C ILE A 68 2.03 1.18 16.66
N ILE A 69 3.31 1.10 16.33
CA ILE A 69 3.96 2.06 15.43
C ILE A 69 3.35 1.98 14.04
N SER A 70 3.23 0.78 13.46
CA SER A 70 2.61 0.57 12.15
C SER A 70 1.15 1.04 12.14
N ALA A 71 0.39 0.77 13.21
CA ALA A 71 -0.99 1.22 13.34
C ALA A 71 -1.10 2.76 13.40
N CYS A 72 -0.22 3.43 14.16
CA CYS A 72 -0.16 4.89 14.21
C CYS A 72 0.20 5.51 12.84
N LEU A 73 1.15 4.91 12.11
CA LEU A 73 1.52 5.36 10.77
C LEU A 73 0.33 5.23 9.81
N VAL A 74 -0.33 4.07 9.77
CA VAL A 74 -1.53 3.86 8.96
C VAL A 74 -2.62 4.86 9.33
N ALA A 75 -2.87 5.08 10.63
CA ALA A 75 -3.86 6.05 11.08
C ALA A 75 -3.54 7.49 10.65
N SER A 76 -2.26 7.87 10.56
CA SER A 76 -1.85 9.19 10.06
C SER A 76 -2.04 9.37 8.55
N ILE A 77 -2.00 8.27 7.79
CA ILE A 77 -2.19 8.27 6.33
C ILE A 77 -3.67 8.31 5.95
N LEU A 78 -4.52 7.65 6.75
CA LEU A 78 -5.96 7.51 6.47
C LEU A 78 -6.81 8.66 7.02
N ARG A 79 -6.25 9.51 7.87
CA ARG A 79 -6.91 10.72 8.39
C ARG A 79 -6.82 11.87 7.40
#